data_AF-A0A427YK43-F1
#
_entry.id   AF-A0A427YK43-F1
#
_cell.length_a   1.000
_cell.length_b   1.000
_cell.length_c   1.000
_cell.angle_alpha   90.00
_cell.angle_beta   90.00
_cell.angle_gamma   90.00
#
_symmetry.space_group_name_H-M   'P 1'
#
loop_
_entity.id
_entity.type
_entity.pdbx_description
1 polymer ?
#
loop_
_entity_poly.entity_id
_entity_poly.type
_entity_poly.pdbx_seq_one_letter_code
_entity_poly.pdbx_strand_id
1 'polypeptide(L)'
;MTKLDSSKRIHEVRTRGGNTKYRAIRLDTGNFAWGSEHVTRKTRLIQVRYNASNNELLRTQTLVKSCVVDVDATPFRQWYEAHYAQPAFRGGKLAEESADKKQSNHVKRILDERKKDAKIDPILEQQFKAGRLLAIITSRPGQSGRADGYILEGKELDFYHRKLQLRKTKHAA
;
A
#
# COMPACT_ATOMS: atom_id res chain seq x y z
N MET A 1 -5.39 -3.99 21.50
CA MET A 1 -5.55 -3.28 20.21
C MET A 1 -4.45 -3.74 19.27
N THR A 2 -4.73 -3.93 17.98
CA THR A 2 -3.73 -4.40 17.01
C THR A 2 -2.65 -3.34 16.79
N LYS A 3 -1.39 -3.68 16.98
CA LYS A 3 -0.23 -2.80 16.81
C LYS A 3 0.56 -3.13 15.57
N LEU A 4 1.19 -2.11 15.01
CA LEU A 4 2.19 -2.26 13.97
C LEU A 4 3.50 -2.78 14.59
N ASP A 5 3.89 -4.01 14.26
CA ASP A 5 5.07 -4.68 14.82
C ASP A 5 5.44 -5.89 13.96
N SER A 6 6.73 -6.08 13.69
CA SER A 6 7.29 -7.19 12.88
C SER A 6 7.00 -8.58 13.46
N SER A 7 6.83 -8.68 14.77
CA SER A 7 6.54 -9.94 15.46
C SER A 7 5.05 -10.28 15.42
N LYS A 8 4.60 -10.70 14.22
CA LYS A 8 3.21 -11.10 13.93
C LYS A 8 2.64 -12.00 15.03
N ARG A 9 1.55 -11.57 15.67
CA ARG A 9 0.86 -12.30 16.72
C ARG A 9 -0.65 -12.20 16.54
N ILE A 10 -1.32 -13.33 16.40
CA ILE A 10 -2.77 -13.44 16.21
C ILE A 10 -3.28 -14.51 17.18
N HIS A 11 -4.32 -14.19 17.94
CA HIS A 11 -4.99 -15.12 18.84
C HIS A 11 -6.32 -15.56 18.25
N GLU A 12 -6.61 -16.85 18.32
CA GLU A 12 -7.91 -17.39 17.98
C GLU A 12 -8.88 -17.19 19.15
N VAL A 13 -10.12 -16.82 18.85
CA VAL A 13 -11.19 -16.66 19.84
C VAL A 13 -12.43 -17.38 19.35
N ARG A 14 -12.87 -18.40 20.10
CA ARG A 14 -14.15 -19.07 19.88
C ARG A 14 -15.28 -18.10 20.21
N THR A 15 -16.31 -18.10 19.36
CA THR A 15 -17.48 -17.23 19.47
C THR A 15 -18.78 -18.05 19.43
N ARG A 16 -19.92 -17.37 19.61
CA ARG A 16 -21.25 -17.99 19.62
C ARG A 16 -21.48 -18.82 18.34
N GLY A 17 -22.11 -19.98 18.52
CA GLY A 17 -22.40 -20.90 17.42
C GLY A 17 -21.19 -21.75 16.98
N GLY A 18 -20.12 -21.80 17.78
CA GLY A 18 -18.93 -22.59 17.46
C GLY A 18 -18.00 -21.96 16.42
N ASN A 19 -18.29 -20.73 15.98
CA ASN A 19 -17.46 -20.01 15.02
C ASN A 19 -16.17 -19.46 15.65
N THR A 20 -15.17 -19.21 14.81
CA THR A 20 -13.88 -18.64 15.21
C THR A 20 -13.71 -17.22 14.71
N LYS A 21 -13.07 -16.36 15.52
CA LYS A 21 -12.53 -15.06 15.10
C LYS A 21 -11.03 -14.97 15.36
N TYR A 22 -10.34 -14.15 14.58
CA TYR A 22 -8.90 -13.94 14.69
C TYR A 22 -8.60 -12.54 15.22
N ARG A 23 -8.05 -12.47 16.43
CA ARG A 23 -7.66 -11.22 17.08
C ARG A 23 -6.19 -10.95 16.81
N ALA A 24 -5.92 -10.08 15.83
CA ALA A 24 -4.56 -9.59 15.65
C ALA A 24 -4.13 -8.74 16.85
N ILE A 25 -3.00 -9.09 17.45
CA ILE A 25 -2.31 -8.29 18.47
C ILE A 25 -1.21 -7.48 17.81
N ARG A 26 -0.45 -8.11 16.90
CA ARG A 26 0.65 -7.49 16.15
C ARG A 26 0.62 -7.91 14.69
N LEU A 27 0.75 -6.96 13.77
CA LEU A 27 0.86 -7.18 12.33
C LEU A 27 1.87 -6.20 11.72
N ASP A 28 2.58 -6.65 10.70
CA ASP A 28 3.55 -5.86 9.93
C ASP A 28 3.30 -5.91 8.43
N THR A 29 2.36 -6.74 7.99
CA THR A 29 2.10 -7.00 6.58
C THR A 29 0.60 -7.06 6.33
N GLY A 30 0.20 -6.73 5.11
CA GLY A 30 -1.18 -6.78 4.66
C GLY A 30 -1.25 -7.00 3.15
N ASN A 31 -2.42 -7.39 2.66
CA ASN A 31 -2.67 -7.52 1.23
C ASN A 31 -3.35 -6.24 0.70
N PHE A 32 -2.68 -5.52 -0.19
CA PHE A 32 -3.16 -4.25 -0.71
C PHE A 32 -3.41 -4.33 -2.22
N ALA A 33 -4.54 -3.79 -2.64
CA ALA A 33 -4.90 -3.65 -4.05
C ALA A 33 -4.50 -2.27 -4.58
N TRP A 34 -3.89 -2.23 -5.75
CA TRP A 34 -3.74 -1.03 -6.57
C TRP A 34 -4.87 -1.04 -7.59
N GLY A 35 -5.82 -0.09 -7.42
CA GLY A 35 -7.11 -0.12 -8.07
C GLY A 35 -7.05 0.10 -9.58
N SER A 36 -6.33 1.14 -10.02
CA SER A 36 -6.20 1.47 -11.45
C SER A 36 -5.59 0.35 -12.28
N GLU A 37 -4.65 -0.39 -11.68
CA GLU A 37 -3.86 -1.44 -12.34
C GLU A 37 -4.40 -2.86 -12.11
N HIS A 38 -5.48 -3.00 -11.36
CA HIS A 38 -6.07 -4.28 -10.97
C HIS A 38 -5.06 -5.29 -10.36
N VAL A 39 -4.02 -4.81 -9.70
CA VAL A 39 -2.99 -5.66 -9.10
C VAL A 39 -3.11 -5.68 -7.59
N THR A 40 -2.93 -6.84 -6.98
CA THR A 40 -2.92 -7.00 -5.53
C THR A 40 -1.60 -7.61 -5.10
N ARG A 41 -0.97 -7.02 -4.08
CA ARG A 41 0.31 -7.48 -3.55
C ARG A 41 0.32 -7.47 -2.03
N LYS A 42 0.94 -8.50 -1.47
CA LYS A 42 1.34 -8.49 -0.07
C LYS A 42 2.48 -7.49 0.10
N THR A 43 2.29 -6.53 0.97
CA THR A 43 3.29 -5.50 1.25
C THR A 43 3.43 -5.27 2.76
N ARG A 44 4.58 -4.72 3.16
CA ARG A 44 4.88 -4.36 4.54
C ARG A 44 4.22 -3.04 4.90
N LEU A 45 3.58 -3.00 6.05
CA LEU A 45 3.09 -1.80 6.71
C LEU A 45 4.27 -1.06 7.35
N ILE A 46 4.42 0.23 7.07
CA ILE A 46 5.54 1.04 7.55
C ILE A 46 5.13 1.92 8.73
N GLN A 47 4.03 2.66 8.59
CA GLN A 47 3.58 3.59 9.62
C GLN A 47 2.09 3.90 9.46
N VAL A 48 1.36 4.04 10.57
CA VAL A 48 0.05 4.71 10.57
C VAL A 48 0.27 6.21 10.39
N ARG A 49 -0.42 6.82 9.42
CA ARG A 49 -0.26 8.22 9.02
C ARG A 49 -1.45 9.08 9.39
N TYR A 50 -2.65 8.55 9.27
CA TYR A 50 -3.87 9.28 9.60
C TYR A 50 -4.97 8.34 10.11
N ASN A 51 -5.76 8.84 11.04
CA ASN A 51 -6.94 8.15 11.54
C ASN A 51 -8.05 9.19 11.69
N ALA A 52 -9.22 8.94 11.09
CA ALA A 52 -10.32 9.87 11.10
C ALA A 52 -11.02 9.97 12.48
N SER A 53 -10.98 8.90 13.27
CA SER A 53 -11.74 8.80 14.52
C SER A 53 -10.98 9.33 15.73
N ASN A 54 -9.67 9.03 15.84
CA ASN A 54 -8.89 9.40 17.02
C ASN A 54 -7.39 9.52 16.71
N ASN A 55 -6.80 10.68 17.06
CA ASN A 55 -5.38 10.95 16.89
C ASN A 55 -4.47 10.14 17.83
N GLU A 56 -4.95 9.65 18.98
CA GLU A 56 -4.16 8.78 19.86
C GLU A 56 -3.81 7.44 19.20
N LEU A 57 -4.66 6.98 18.27
CA LEU A 57 -4.43 5.75 17.52
C LEU A 57 -3.27 5.91 16.53
N LEU A 58 -3.01 7.14 16.06
CA LEU A 58 -1.83 7.47 15.28
C LEU A 58 -0.58 7.41 16.15
N ARG A 59 -0.59 8.11 17.30
CA ARG A 59 0.56 8.19 18.21
C ARG A 59 1.03 6.81 18.65
N THR A 60 0.07 5.93 18.92
CA THR A 60 0.34 4.58 19.42
C THR A 60 0.45 3.52 18.32
N GLN A 61 0.49 3.93 17.03
CA GLN A 61 0.60 3.05 15.86
C GLN A 61 -0.41 1.88 15.88
N THR A 62 -1.68 2.20 16.09
CA THR A 62 -2.78 1.23 16.20
C THR A 62 -3.45 1.02 14.85
N LEU A 63 -3.57 -0.25 14.43
CA LEU A 63 -4.21 -0.64 13.17
C LEU A 63 -5.72 -0.87 13.37
N VAL A 64 -6.54 -0.11 12.66
CA VAL A 64 -8.00 -0.22 12.64
C VAL A 64 -8.52 -0.08 11.21
N LYS A 65 -9.79 -0.44 10.98
CA LYS A 65 -10.46 -0.17 9.71
C LYS A 65 -10.44 1.33 9.42
N SER A 66 -10.21 1.69 8.15
CA SER A 66 -10.15 3.04 7.60
C SER A 66 -9.01 3.92 8.13
N CYS A 67 -8.00 3.33 8.79
CA CYS A 67 -6.77 4.08 9.03
C CYS A 67 -5.93 4.14 7.75
N VAL A 68 -5.32 5.30 7.53
CA VAL A 68 -4.39 5.54 6.42
C VAL A 68 -2.98 5.22 6.91
N VAL A 69 -2.28 4.40 6.14
CA VAL A 69 -0.97 3.85 6.44
C VAL A 69 -0.01 4.09 5.28
N ASP A 70 1.27 4.21 5.58
CA ASP A 70 2.34 4.05 4.59
C ASP A 70 2.61 2.55 4.42
N VAL A 71 2.66 2.09 3.17
CA VAL A 71 3.07 0.73 2.80
C VAL A 71 4.28 0.76 1.89
N ASP A 72 5.05 -0.32 1.88
CA ASP A 72 6.21 -0.46 0.99
C ASP A 72 5.75 -0.49 -0.49
N ALA A 73 6.37 0.36 -1.31
CA ALA A 73 6.07 0.48 -2.73
C ALA A 73 6.72 -0.63 -3.58
N THR A 74 7.73 -1.32 -3.05
CA THR A 74 8.59 -2.24 -3.81
C THR A 74 7.82 -3.34 -4.54
N PRO A 75 6.84 -4.04 -3.93
CA PRO A 75 6.10 -5.09 -4.64
C PRO A 75 5.29 -4.58 -5.84
N PHE A 76 4.77 -3.34 -5.75
CA PHE A 76 4.02 -2.71 -6.85
C PHE A 76 4.95 -2.17 -7.93
N ARG A 77 6.09 -1.58 -7.52
CA ARG A 77 7.13 -1.11 -8.44
C ARG A 77 7.70 -2.25 -9.28
N GLN A 78 8.05 -3.38 -8.65
CA GLN A 78 8.53 -4.57 -9.35
C GLN A 78 7.50 -5.10 -10.36
N TRP A 79 6.22 -5.12 -9.98
CA TRP A 79 5.16 -5.51 -10.91
C TRP A 79 5.03 -4.54 -12.08
N TYR A 80 5.05 -3.23 -11.83
CA TYR A 80 4.94 -2.20 -12.86
C TYR A 80 6.10 -2.28 -13.87
N GLU A 81 7.33 -2.38 -13.38
CA GLU A 81 8.53 -2.52 -14.20
C GLU A 81 8.48 -3.81 -15.05
N ALA A 82 8.00 -4.91 -14.48
CA ALA A 82 7.82 -6.15 -15.24
C ALA A 82 6.66 -6.11 -16.24
N HIS A 83 5.57 -5.40 -15.93
CA HIS A 83 4.36 -5.37 -16.76
C HIS A 83 4.51 -4.43 -17.97
N TYR A 84 5.12 -3.26 -17.75
CA TYR A 84 5.26 -2.20 -18.74
C TYR A 84 6.68 -2.08 -19.32
N ALA A 85 7.67 -2.79 -18.77
CA ALA A 85 9.08 -2.67 -19.17
C ALA A 85 9.58 -1.20 -19.14
N GLN A 86 9.12 -0.43 -18.17
CA GLN A 86 9.54 0.95 -17.95
C GLN A 86 9.57 1.27 -16.44
N PRO A 87 10.40 2.23 -15.99
CA PRO A 87 10.47 2.60 -14.58
C PRO A 87 9.15 3.24 -14.09
N ALA A 88 8.78 2.96 -12.84
CA ALA A 88 7.57 3.51 -12.22
C ALA A 88 7.63 5.02 -11.92
N PHE A 89 8.81 5.63 -12.02
CA PHE A 89 9.02 7.06 -11.83
C PHE A 89 10.20 7.56 -12.68
N ARG A 90 10.19 8.85 -13.02
CA ARG A 90 11.26 9.50 -13.79
C ARG A 90 12.60 9.42 -13.05
N GLY A 91 13.62 8.93 -13.75
CA GLY A 91 14.96 8.71 -13.19
C GLY A 91 15.12 7.42 -12.40
N GLY A 92 14.09 6.57 -12.35
CA GLY A 92 14.20 5.21 -11.83
C GLY A 92 14.98 4.32 -12.78
N LYS A 93 15.79 3.41 -12.22
CA LYS A 93 16.40 2.31 -12.98
C LYS A 93 15.45 1.12 -12.98
N LEU A 94 15.31 0.46 -14.12
CA LEU A 94 14.67 -0.85 -14.21
C LEU A 94 15.41 -1.86 -13.34
N ALA A 95 14.69 -2.73 -12.65
CA ALA A 95 15.30 -3.87 -12.00
C ALA A 95 16.07 -4.73 -13.04
N GLU A 96 17.27 -5.19 -12.68
CA GLU A 96 18.20 -5.93 -13.57
C GLU A 96 17.53 -7.15 -14.24
N GLU A 97 16.60 -7.82 -13.55
CA GLU A 97 15.85 -8.96 -14.10
C GLU A 97 14.93 -8.63 -15.29
N SER A 98 14.59 -7.35 -15.49
CA SER A 98 13.68 -6.90 -16.55
C SER A 98 14.38 -6.28 -17.76
N ALA A 99 15.61 -5.81 -17.60
CA ALA A 99 16.32 -5.03 -18.61
C ALA A 99 16.96 -5.88 -19.73
N ASP A 100 17.45 -7.08 -19.41
CA ASP A 100 18.35 -7.85 -20.31
C ASP A 100 17.75 -9.13 -20.93
N LYS A 101 16.41 -9.23 -20.98
CA LYS A 101 15.77 -10.41 -21.58
C LYS A 101 15.64 -10.23 -23.10
N LYS A 102 16.29 -11.10 -23.87
CA LYS A 102 16.01 -11.24 -25.32
C LYS A 102 14.54 -11.61 -25.51
N GLN A 103 13.77 -10.70 -26.10
CA GLN A 103 12.33 -10.88 -26.31
C GLN A 103 12.02 -11.07 -27.80
N SER A 104 11.02 -11.92 -28.08
CA SER A 104 10.50 -12.10 -29.44
C SER A 104 9.77 -10.83 -29.92
N ASN A 105 9.65 -10.67 -31.24
CA ASN A 105 8.97 -9.51 -31.83
C ASN A 105 7.49 -9.41 -31.41
N HIS A 106 6.85 -10.53 -31.11
CA HIS A 106 5.48 -10.55 -30.58
C HIS A 106 5.40 -9.94 -29.19
N VAL A 107 6.34 -10.29 -28.29
CA VAL A 107 6.38 -9.72 -26.92
C VAL A 107 6.65 -8.22 -26.95
N LYS A 108 7.56 -7.76 -27.83
CA LYS A 108 7.82 -6.33 -28.00
C LYS A 108 6.57 -5.56 -28.40
N ARG A 109 5.79 -6.06 -29.36
CA ARG A 109 4.53 -5.45 -29.79
C ARG A 109 3.53 -5.32 -28.64
N ILE A 110 3.36 -6.37 -27.83
CA ILE A 110 2.50 -6.34 -26.65
C ILE A 110 2.97 -5.29 -25.63
N LEU A 111 4.27 -5.19 -25.39
CA LEU A 111 4.81 -4.20 -24.45
C LEU A 111 4.61 -2.77 -24.96
N ASP A 112 4.82 -2.53 -26.26
CA ASP A 112 4.64 -1.22 -26.88
C ASP A 112 3.17 -0.80 -26.88
N GLU A 113 2.22 -1.74 -26.98
CA GLU A 113 0.80 -1.47 -26.77
C GLU A 113 0.51 -1.09 -25.31
N ARG A 114 1.00 -1.87 -24.33
CA ARG A 114 0.78 -1.57 -22.90
C ARG A 114 1.36 -0.24 -22.45
N LYS A 115 2.54 0.13 -22.97
CA LYS A 115 3.20 1.40 -22.62
C LYS A 115 2.35 2.63 -22.91
N LYS A 116 1.38 2.55 -23.83
CA LYS A 116 0.47 3.66 -24.15
C LYS A 116 -0.41 4.04 -22.96
N ASP A 117 -0.82 3.06 -22.16
CA ASP A 117 -1.72 3.24 -21.01
C ASP A 117 -0.96 3.37 -19.68
N ALA A 118 0.37 3.36 -19.73
CA ALA A 118 1.23 3.27 -18.56
C ALA A 118 1.49 4.65 -17.91
N LYS A 119 0.43 5.44 -17.75
CA LYS A 119 0.50 6.78 -17.17
C LYS A 119 0.13 6.75 -15.70
N ILE A 120 1.10 7.04 -14.84
CA ILE A 120 0.89 7.17 -13.39
C ILE A 120 0.56 8.63 -13.03
N ASP A 121 -0.30 8.82 -12.03
CA ASP A 121 -0.58 10.13 -11.43
C ASP A 121 0.69 10.76 -10.81
N PRO A 122 0.97 12.06 -10.99
CA PRO A 122 2.19 12.69 -10.49
C PRO A 122 2.45 12.54 -8.98
N ILE A 123 1.41 12.52 -8.14
CA ILE A 123 1.56 12.36 -6.70
C ILE A 123 1.92 10.91 -6.37
N LEU A 124 1.31 9.96 -7.07
CA LEU A 124 1.62 8.54 -6.93
C LEU A 124 3.04 8.24 -7.42
N GLU A 125 3.49 8.87 -8.51
CA GLU A 125 4.87 8.80 -9.00
C GLU A 125 5.88 9.28 -7.95
N GLN A 126 5.59 10.40 -7.27
CA GLN A 126 6.43 10.90 -6.17
C GLN A 126 6.51 9.92 -5.00
N GLN A 127 5.41 9.21 -4.70
CA GLN A 127 5.38 8.18 -3.66
C GLN A 127 6.21 6.95 -4.03
N PHE A 128 6.13 6.49 -5.28
CA PHE A 128 7.01 5.45 -5.79
C PHE A 128 8.49 5.83 -5.65
N LYS A 129 8.85 7.08 -5.99
CA LYS A 129 10.20 7.60 -5.79
C LYS A 129 10.61 7.63 -4.31
N ALA A 130 9.68 7.93 -3.41
CA ALA A 130 9.91 7.90 -1.97
C ALA A 130 9.98 6.47 -1.38
N GLY A 131 9.65 5.44 -2.16
CA GLY A 131 9.67 4.03 -1.74
C GLY A 131 8.49 3.61 -0.86
N ARG A 132 7.47 4.45 -0.70
CA ARG A 132 6.29 4.18 0.11
C ARG A 132 5.03 4.75 -0.50
N LEU A 133 3.94 4.00 -0.45
CA LEU A 133 2.63 4.41 -0.95
C LEU A 133 1.68 4.67 0.21
N LEU A 134 0.81 5.66 0.07
CA LEU A 134 -0.31 5.84 0.99
C LEU A 134 -1.42 4.84 0.65
N ALA A 135 -1.90 4.13 1.67
CA ALA A 135 -2.95 3.14 1.53
C ALA A 135 -3.96 3.26 2.67
N ILE A 136 -5.16 2.74 2.45
CA ILE A 136 -6.21 2.67 3.47
C ILE A 136 -6.55 1.22 3.79
N ILE A 137 -6.60 0.90 5.08
CA ILE A 137 -7.02 -0.44 5.54
C ILE A 137 -8.53 -0.54 5.46
N THR A 138 -9.06 -1.53 4.73
CA THR A 138 -10.51 -1.78 4.63
C THR A 138 -10.96 -2.97 5.48
N SER A 139 -10.03 -3.87 5.82
CA SER A 139 -10.29 -4.98 6.73
C SER A 139 -10.48 -4.51 8.18
N ARG A 140 -10.89 -5.44 9.04
CA ARG A 140 -10.98 -5.22 10.50
C ARG A 140 -9.95 -6.11 11.21
N PRO A 141 -8.72 -5.63 11.45
CA PRO A 141 -7.63 -6.45 12.01
C PRO A 141 -7.99 -7.18 13.31
N GLY A 142 -8.75 -6.51 14.19
CA GLY A 142 -9.21 -7.10 15.45
C GLY A 142 -10.38 -8.09 15.32
N GLN A 143 -10.82 -8.45 14.12
CA GLN A 143 -11.87 -9.46 13.87
C GLN A 143 -11.38 -10.56 12.93
N SER A 144 -10.73 -10.16 11.83
CA SER A 144 -10.25 -11.08 10.78
C SER A 144 -8.78 -11.47 10.92
N GLY A 145 -8.02 -10.80 11.79
CA GLY A 145 -6.58 -11.05 11.94
C GLY A 145 -5.73 -10.51 10.77
N ARG A 146 -6.32 -9.73 9.86
CA ARG A 146 -5.67 -9.24 8.62
C ARG A 146 -5.75 -7.72 8.51
N ALA A 147 -4.76 -7.11 7.87
CA ALA A 147 -4.67 -5.68 7.61
C ALA A 147 -4.68 -5.41 6.09
N ASP A 148 -5.77 -5.78 5.43
CA ASP A 148 -5.93 -5.69 3.98
C ASP A 148 -6.57 -4.34 3.60
N GLY A 149 -6.27 -3.87 2.40
CA GLY A 149 -6.65 -2.52 1.97
C GLY A 149 -6.43 -2.24 0.49
N TYR A 150 -6.42 -0.96 0.15
CA TYR A 150 -6.07 -0.50 -1.20
C TYR A 150 -5.21 0.77 -1.16
N ILE A 151 -4.44 0.98 -2.22
CA ILE A 151 -3.61 2.17 -2.43
C ILE A 151 -4.52 3.36 -2.75
N LEU A 152 -4.25 4.51 -2.11
CA LEU A 152 -5.02 5.73 -2.33
C LEU A 152 -4.63 6.37 -3.66
N GLU A 153 -5.63 6.74 -4.46
CA GLU A 153 -5.44 7.33 -5.81
C GLU A 153 -6.36 8.54 -6.03
N GLY A 154 -6.01 9.37 -7.01
CA GLY A 154 -6.81 10.51 -7.47
C GLY A 154 -7.26 11.46 -6.36
N LYS A 155 -8.55 11.85 -6.40
CA LYS A 155 -9.13 12.83 -5.45
C LYS A 155 -9.06 12.37 -3.99
N GLU A 156 -9.11 11.07 -3.74
CA GLU A 156 -8.99 10.53 -2.38
C GLU A 156 -7.57 10.71 -1.85
N LEU A 157 -6.57 10.43 -2.70
CA LEU A 157 -5.18 10.68 -2.36
C LEU A 157 -4.92 12.16 -2.10
N ASP A 158 -5.43 13.05 -2.96
CA ASP A 158 -5.33 14.51 -2.78
C ASP A 158 -5.91 14.99 -1.46
N PHE A 159 -7.05 14.43 -1.06
CA PHE A 159 -7.69 14.77 0.20
C PHE A 159 -6.81 14.40 1.40
N TYR A 160 -6.35 13.15 1.48
CA TYR A 160 -5.51 12.71 2.60
C TYR A 160 -4.13 13.35 2.60
N HIS A 161 -3.54 13.56 1.43
CA HIS A 161 -2.27 14.27 1.29
C HIS A 161 -2.36 15.70 1.85
N ARG A 162 -3.41 16.45 1.49
CA ARG A 162 -3.67 17.79 2.06
C ARG A 162 -3.89 17.75 3.57
N LYS A 163 -4.66 16.77 4.09
CA LYS A 163 -4.86 16.62 5.54
C LYS A 163 -3.55 16.37 6.29
N LEU A 164 -2.65 15.57 5.72
CA LEU A 164 -1.33 15.32 6.31
C LEU A 164 -0.44 16.57 6.30
N GLN A 165 -0.44 17.35 5.21
CA GLN A 165 0.30 18.61 5.12
C GLN A 165 -0.20 19.66 6.12
N LEU A 166 -1.52 19.86 6.23
CA LEU A 166 -2.14 20.76 7.20
C LEU A 166 -1.83 20.36 8.65
N ARG A 167 -1.80 19.06 8.94
CA ARG A 167 -1.42 18.59 10.29
C ARG A 167 0.06 18.85 10.57
N LYS A 168 0.94 18.67 9.58
CA LYS A 168 2.38 18.93 9.72
C LYS A 168 2.66 20.41 10.02
N THR A 169 2.02 21.33 9.31
CA THR A 169 2.20 22.78 9.52
C THR A 169 1.73 23.23 10.90
N LYS A 170 0.56 22.74 11.37
CA LYS A 170 0.05 23.04 12.72
C LYS A 170 0.94 22.57 13.87
N HIS A 171 1.76 21.54 13.67
CA HIS A 171 2.70 21.06 14.68
C HIS A 171 4.10 21.67 14.57
N ALA A 172 4.39 22.35 13.46
CA ALA A 172 5.66 23.03 13.23
C ALA A 172 5.63 24.50 13.65
N ALA A 173 4.43 25.09 13.74
CA ALA A 173 4.14 26.36 14.42
C ALA A 173 3.90 26.11 15.92
#